data_AF-A0A662VL69-F1
#
_entry.id   AF-A0A662VL69-F1
#
_cell.length_a   1.000
_cell.length_b   1.000
_cell.length_c   1.000
_cell.angle_alpha   90.00
_cell.angle_beta   90.00
_cell.angle_gamma   90.00
#
_symmetry.space_group_name_H-M   'P 1'
#
loop_
_entity.id
_entity.type
_entity.pdbx_description
1 polymer ?
#
loop_
_entity_poly.entity_id
_entity_poly.type
_entity_poly.pdbx_seq_one_letter_code
_entity_poly.pdbx_strand_id
1 'polypeptide(L)'
;MSNEILKRKQEWLERIKREGKLRDPTEDHRIGLVALQNKIRRDTIRFIGLNGKKTQEEIKEWFNLSDAQLKMHLGLLEQALFVEVVEENGKEYYILTPRGEAYLENVEWR
;
A
#
# COMPACT_ATOMS: atom_id res chain seq x y z
N MET A 1 -9.50 2.45 -20.80
CA MET A 1 -9.19 2.12 -19.39
C MET A 1 -8.07 1.09 -19.24
N SER A 2 -8.05 -0.05 -19.95
CA SER A 2 -7.00 -1.08 -19.75
C SER A 2 -5.56 -0.60 -20.04
N ASN A 3 -5.34 0.16 -21.12
CA ASN A 3 -4.00 0.63 -21.49
C ASN A 3 -3.36 1.60 -20.48
N GLU A 4 -4.17 2.42 -19.81
CA GLU A 4 -3.69 3.41 -18.85
C GLU A 4 -3.25 2.74 -17.54
N ILE A 5 -4.02 1.76 -17.06
CA ILE A 5 -3.67 0.94 -15.89
C ILE A 5 -2.39 0.14 -16.15
N LEU A 6 -2.26 -0.47 -17.33
CA LEU A 6 -1.05 -1.20 -17.72
C LEU A 6 0.18 -0.29 -17.78
N LYS A 7 0.02 0.92 -18.34
CA LYS A 7 1.09 1.92 -18.38
C LYS A 7 1.52 2.34 -16.97
N ARG A 8 0.57 2.68 -16.09
CA ARG A 8 0.86 3.05 -14.68
C ARG A 8 1.58 1.92 -13.94
N LYS A 9 1.14 0.67 -14.13
CA LYS A 9 1.79 -0.50 -13.54
C LYS A 9 3.24 -0.64 -14.03
N GLN A 10 3.48 -0.47 -15.33
CA GLN A 10 4.83 -0.57 -15.88
C GLN A 10 5.73 0.55 -15.36
N GLU A 11 5.25 1.80 -15.35
CA GLU A 11 6.00 2.95 -14.83
C GLU A 11 6.34 2.78 -13.35
N TRP A 12 5.39 2.27 -12.56
CA TRP A 12 5.61 1.94 -11.16
C TRP A 12 6.67 0.84 -10.98
N LEU A 13 6.61 -0.23 -11.78
CA LEU A 13 7.59 -1.33 -11.74
C LEU A 13 9.01 -0.86 -12.09
N GLU A 14 9.17 -0.05 -13.13
CA GLU A 14 10.48 0.52 -13.49
C GLU A 14 11.00 1.45 -12.39
N ARG A 15 10.12 2.23 -11.75
CA ARG A 15 10.50 3.10 -10.61
C ARG A 15 11.04 2.28 -9.44
N ILE A 16 10.29 1.29 -8.95
CA ILE A 16 10.73 0.50 -7.78
C ILE A 16 11.98 -0.33 -8.06
N LYS A 17 12.19 -0.75 -9.32
CA LYS A 17 13.42 -1.41 -9.76
C LYS A 17 14.62 -0.47 -9.65
N ARG A 18 14.48 0.76 -10.15
CA ARG A 18 15.51 1.80 -10.04
C ARG A 18 15.81 2.20 -8.59
N GLU A 19 14.79 2.21 -7.74
CA GLU A 19 14.94 2.50 -6.29
C GLU A 19 15.52 1.33 -5.49
N GLY A 20 15.78 0.17 -6.12
CA GLY A 20 16.32 -1.01 -5.43
C GLY A 20 15.34 -1.66 -4.44
N LYS A 21 14.04 -1.36 -4.57
CA LYS A 21 12.99 -1.89 -3.67
C LYS A 21 12.50 -3.29 -4.07
N LEU A 22 12.84 -3.75 -5.27
CA LEU A 22 12.56 -5.12 -5.71
C LEU A 22 13.44 -6.11 -4.94
N ARG A 23 12.78 -7.04 -4.25
CA ARG A 23 13.42 -8.16 -3.58
C ARG A 23 13.34 -9.41 -4.46
N ASP A 24 14.10 -10.44 -4.10
CA ASP A 24 13.90 -11.74 -4.72
C ASP A 24 12.46 -12.24 -4.48
N PRO A 25 11.91 -13.09 -5.36
CA PRO A 25 10.52 -13.51 -5.27
C PRO A 25 10.15 -14.20 -3.95
N THR A 26 11.09 -14.92 -3.33
CA THR A 26 10.83 -15.65 -2.08
C THR A 26 10.64 -14.67 -0.93
N GLU A 27 11.55 -13.71 -0.81
CA GLU A 27 11.49 -12.70 0.23
C GLU A 27 10.30 -11.75 0.03
N ASP A 28 10.00 -11.36 -1.21
CA ASP A 28 8.83 -10.56 -1.52
C ASP A 28 7.53 -11.26 -1.11
N HIS A 29 7.40 -12.56 -1.43
CA HIS A 29 6.24 -13.34 -1.03
C HIS A 29 6.11 -13.45 0.49
N ARG A 30 7.23 -13.71 1.18
CA ARG A 30 7.27 -13.82 2.64
C ARG A 30 6.80 -12.53 3.31
N ILE A 31 7.32 -11.39 2.88
CA ILE A 31 6.95 -10.08 3.44
C ILE A 31 5.50 -9.73 3.13
N GLY A 32 5.03 -10.01 1.90
CA GLY A 32 3.63 -9.87 1.53
C GLY A 32 2.70 -10.68 2.43
N LEU A 33 3.03 -11.95 2.68
CA LEU A 33 2.27 -12.81 3.58
C LEU A 33 2.25 -12.26 5.02
N VAL A 34 3.41 -11.87 5.56
CA VAL A 34 3.50 -11.27 6.91
C VAL A 34 2.64 -10.01 7.00
N ALA A 35 2.68 -9.13 6.00
CA ALA A 35 1.85 -7.95 5.97
C ALA A 35 0.35 -8.29 5.98
N LEU A 36 -0.09 -9.24 5.16
CA LEU A 36 -1.51 -9.58 5.02
C LEU A 36 -2.08 -10.42 6.17
N GLN A 37 -1.29 -11.07 7.02
CA GLN A 37 -1.81 -11.84 8.15
C GLN A 37 -2.56 -10.98 9.20
N ASN A 38 -2.27 -9.69 9.29
CA ASN A 38 -2.91 -8.81 10.28
C ASN A 38 -4.15 -8.10 9.72
N LYS A 39 -5.27 -8.17 10.46
CA LYS A 39 -6.55 -7.59 10.06
C LYS A 39 -6.49 -6.07 9.87
N ILE A 40 -5.84 -5.32 10.76
CA ILE A 40 -5.74 -3.85 10.66
C ILE A 40 -5.02 -3.45 9.38
N ARG A 41 -3.97 -4.18 8.98
CA ARG A 41 -3.26 -3.92 7.73
C ARG A 41 -4.13 -4.17 6.50
N ARG A 42 -4.88 -5.27 6.45
CA ARG A 42 -5.85 -5.53 5.36
C ARG A 42 -6.94 -4.46 5.31
N ASP A 43 -7.48 -4.09 6.46
CA ASP A 43 -8.52 -3.07 6.55
C ASP A 43 -7.99 -1.69 6.16
N THR A 44 -6.72 -1.38 6.46
CA THR A 44 -6.06 -0.13 6.03
C THR A 44 -5.95 -0.07 4.51
N ILE A 45 -5.53 -1.15 3.84
CA ILE A 45 -5.53 -1.22 2.37
C ILE A 45 -6.94 -0.95 1.83
N ARG A 46 -7.97 -1.59 2.41
CA ARG A 46 -9.37 -1.37 2.02
C ARG A 46 -9.80 0.09 2.22
N PHE A 47 -9.45 0.69 3.37
CA PHE A 47 -9.82 2.06 3.71
C PHE A 47 -9.20 3.09 2.76
N ILE A 48 -7.94 2.90 2.37
CA ILE A 48 -7.29 3.74 1.34
C ILE A 48 -8.01 3.55 0.00
N GLY A 49 -8.32 2.31 -0.38
CA GLY A 49 -8.97 1.99 -1.65
C GLY A 49 -10.38 2.58 -1.84
N LEU A 50 -11.12 2.89 -0.76
CA LEU A 50 -12.46 3.45 -0.86
C LEU A 50 -12.47 4.92 -1.34
N ASN A 51 -11.47 5.73 -0.95
CA ASN A 51 -11.41 7.17 -1.26
C ASN A 51 -10.09 7.59 -1.94
N GLY A 52 -9.32 6.63 -2.48
CA GLY A 52 -8.09 6.82 -3.24
C GLY A 52 -6.84 7.09 -2.38
N LYS A 53 -6.91 8.08 -1.47
CA LYS A 53 -5.77 8.50 -0.65
C LYS A 53 -6.17 8.86 0.77
N LYS A 54 -5.27 8.64 1.73
CA LYS A 54 -5.49 8.91 3.16
C LYS A 54 -4.28 9.50 3.85
N THR A 55 -4.49 10.43 4.78
CA THR A 55 -3.40 10.95 5.61
C THR A 55 -3.14 10.03 6.80
N GLN A 56 -2.00 10.21 7.47
CA GLN A 56 -1.69 9.45 8.68
C GLN A 56 -2.75 9.67 9.76
N GLU A 57 -3.24 10.91 9.91
CA GLU A 57 -4.28 11.28 10.88
C GLU A 57 -5.58 10.55 10.59
N GLU A 58 -6.04 10.52 9.33
CA GLU A 58 -7.26 9.81 8.95
C GLU A 58 -7.18 8.31 9.27
N ILE A 59 -6.04 7.68 8.98
CA ILE A 59 -5.83 6.25 9.25
C ILE A 59 -5.77 6.00 10.76
N LYS A 60 -5.04 6.85 11.50
CA LYS A 60 -4.88 6.75 12.94
C LYS A 60 -6.22 6.84 13.66
N GLU A 61 -7.02 7.84 13.31
CA GLU A 61 -8.33 8.09 13.91
C GLU A 61 -9.30 6.97 13.57
N TRP A 62 -9.36 6.54 12.31
CA TRP A 62 -10.28 5.50 11.86
C TRP A 62 -10.05 4.16 12.58
N PHE A 63 -8.80 3.78 12.79
CA PHE A 63 -8.43 2.51 13.43
C PHE A 63 -8.12 2.64 14.93
N ASN A 64 -8.28 3.83 15.51
CA ASN A 64 -7.96 4.13 16.91
C ASN A 64 -6.56 3.65 17.32
N LEU A 65 -5.54 4.04 16.55
CA LEU A 65 -4.16 3.60 16.73
C LEU A 65 -3.33 4.61 17.51
N SER A 66 -2.39 4.12 18.32
CA SER A 66 -1.25 4.93 18.78
C SER A 66 -0.28 5.23 17.63
N ASP A 67 0.57 6.25 17.79
CA ASP A 67 1.59 6.59 16.78
C ASP A 67 2.56 5.44 16.50
N ALA A 68 2.92 4.68 17.55
CA ALA A 68 3.77 3.50 17.41
C ALA A 68 3.09 2.39 16.59
N GLN A 69 1.81 2.13 16.83
CA GLN A 69 1.04 1.15 16.04
C GLN A 69 0.89 1.61 14.60
N LEU A 70 0.54 2.88 14.38
CA LEU A 70 0.39 3.45 13.04
C LEU A 70 1.68 3.30 12.23
N LYS A 71 2.81 3.74 12.79
CA LYS A 71 4.13 3.64 12.15
C LYS A 71 4.49 2.20 11.82
N MET A 72 4.24 1.27 12.74
CA MET A 72 4.49 -0.15 12.51
C MET A 72 3.60 -0.71 11.39
N HIS A 73 2.29 -0.43 11.40
CA HIS A 73 1.36 -0.95 10.40
C HIS A 73 1.66 -0.41 9.00
N LEU A 74 1.86 0.91 8.87
CA LEU A 74 2.16 1.55 7.60
C LEU A 74 3.54 1.11 7.08
N GLY A 75 4.57 1.08 7.93
CA GLY A 75 5.90 0.63 7.54
C GLY A 75 5.92 -0.80 6.99
N LEU A 76 5.14 -1.72 7.57
CA LEU A 76 5.00 -3.08 7.04
C LEU A 76 4.26 -3.14 5.70
N LEU A 77 3.26 -2.29 5.50
CA LEU A 77 2.54 -2.19 4.23
C LEU A 77 3.41 -1.57 3.13
N GLU A 78 4.21 -0.57 3.45
CA GLU A 78 5.19 0.05 2.54
C GLU A 78 6.31 -0.94 2.18
N GLN A 79 6.85 -1.64 3.18
CA GLN A 79 7.85 -2.69 2.94
C GLN A 79 7.31 -3.81 2.06
N ALA A 80 6.03 -4.15 2.18
CA ALA A 80 5.35 -5.14 1.34
C ALA A 80 4.87 -4.58 -0.01
N LEU A 81 5.16 -3.31 -0.30
CA LEU A 81 4.79 -2.60 -1.52
C LEU A 81 3.28 -2.55 -1.77
N PHE A 82 2.43 -2.59 -0.74
CA PHE A 82 0.97 -2.43 -0.89
C PHE A 82 0.53 -0.96 -0.91
N VAL A 83 1.25 -0.11 -0.18
CA VAL A 83 1.00 1.32 -0.09
C VAL A 83 2.28 2.10 -0.34
N GLU A 84 2.15 3.36 -0.71
CA GLU A 84 3.26 4.31 -0.82
C GLU A 84 2.80 5.72 -0.43
N VAL A 85 3.76 6.56 -0.06
CA VAL A 85 3.53 7.96 0.28
C VAL A 85 3.70 8.84 -0.96
N VAL A 86 2.77 9.77 -1.13
CA VAL A 86 2.86 10.87 -2.11
C VAL A 86 2.65 12.20 -1.40
N GLU A 87 3.36 13.22 -1.84
CA GLU A 87 3.18 14.59 -1.35
C GLU A 87 2.28 15.37 -2.32
N GLU A 88 1.22 15.97 -1.79
CA GLU A 88 0.32 16.84 -2.55
C GLU A 88 0.01 18.09 -1.72
N ASN A 89 0.25 19.28 -2.29
CA ASN A 89 0.02 20.58 -1.62
C ASN A 89 0.71 20.69 -0.24
N GLY A 90 1.92 20.14 -0.09
CA GLY A 90 2.67 20.16 1.17
C GLY A 90 2.13 19.22 2.25
N LYS A 91 1.25 18.27 1.88
CA LYS A 91 0.72 17.24 2.78
C LYS A 91 1.02 15.84 2.24
N GLU A 92 1.42 14.95 3.13
CA GLU A 92 1.67 13.54 2.82
C GLU A 92 0.38 12.73 2.82
N TYR A 93 0.23 11.86 1.82
CA TYR A 93 -0.87 10.93 1.67
C TYR A 93 -0.35 9.53 1.38
N TYR A 94 -1.01 8.53 1.97
CA TYR A 94 -0.87 7.14 1.59
C TYR A 94 -1.84 6.81 0.46
N ILE A 95 -1.31 6.22 -0.60
CA ILE A 95 -2.06 5.68 -1.74
C ILE A 95 -1.78 4.20 -1.92
N LEU A 96 -2.66 3.50 -2.64
CA LEU A 96 -2.37 2.14 -3.06
C LEU A 96 -1.37 2.13 -4.21
N THR A 97 -0.43 1.20 -4.13
CA THR A 97 0.36 0.82 -5.29
C THR A 97 -0.48 -0.05 -6.23
N PRO A 98 -0.02 -0.31 -7.48
CA PRO A 98 -0.66 -1.31 -8.33
C PRO A 98 -0.79 -2.70 -7.68
N ARG A 99 0.10 -3.06 -6.74
CA ARG A 99 -0.03 -4.30 -5.96
C ARG A 99 -1.17 -4.23 -4.94
N GLY A 100 -1.31 -3.10 -4.24
CA GLY A 100 -2.43 -2.81 -3.33
C GLY A 100 -3.78 -2.90 -4.02
N GLU A 101 -3.89 -2.30 -5.21
CA GLU A 101 -5.10 -2.33 -6.04
C GLU A 101 -5.43 -3.75 -6.47
N ALA A 102 -4.44 -4.47 -7.02
CA ALA A 102 -4.63 -5.86 -7.44
C ALA A 102 -5.03 -6.78 -6.28
N TYR A 103 -4.57 -6.52 -5.05
CA TYR A 103 -5.02 -7.26 -3.87
C TYR A 103 -6.51 -7.05 -3.60
N LEU A 104 -6.99 -5.80 -3.64
CA LEU A 104 -8.41 -5.52 -3.42
C LEU A 104 -9.29 -6.18 -4.48
N GLU A 105 -8.92 -6.03 -5.75
CA GLU A 105 -9.67 -6.60 -6.88
C GLU A 105 -9.76 -8.13 -6.85
N ASN A 106 -8.66 -8.81 -6.47
CA ASN A 106 -8.57 -10.27 -6.57
C ASN A 106 -8.93 -11.02 -5.29
N VAL A 107 -8.93 -10.36 -4.14
CA VAL A 107 -9.07 -11.01 -2.81
C VAL A 107 -10.19 -10.43 -1.98
N GLU A 108 -10.23 -9.11 -1.78
CA GLU A 108 -11.14 -8.48 -0.81
C GLU A 108 -12.52 -8.15 -1.38
N TRP A 109 -12.61 -7.86 -2.68
CA TRP A 109 -13.87 -7.49 -3.35
C TRP A 109 -14.47 -8.61 -4.21
N ARG A 110 -13.87 -9.81 -4.17
CA ARG A 110 -14.49 -11.02 -4.69
C ARG A 110 -15.50 -11.58 -3.71
#